data_AF-D7LN85-F1
#
_entry.id   AF-D7LN85-F1
#
_cell.length_a   1.000
_cell.length_b   1.000
_cell.length_c   1.000
_cell.angle_alpha   90.00
_cell.angle_beta   90.00
_cell.angle_gamma   90.00
#
_symmetry.space_group_name_H-M   'P 1'
#
loop_
_entity.id
_entity.type
_entity.pdbx_description
1 polymer ?
#
loop_
_entity_poly.entity_id
_entity_poly.type
_entity_poly.pdbx_seq_one_letter_code
_entity_poly.pdbx_strand_id
1 'polypeptide(L)'
;MSLPPKKHLMTDGDSSSSKKKGKYQDAGDPGGYLGFESALANPPHMSSLKIDGDLSSSKQKNDEDRSLSLPANISMKSTPGLRVFKPIIPDIPKPDPKIYLDDAWTKLKPAIRTIFLDEAQDFHCSEIFNAVRKAWWSKSSGETLYKLILEECEIYISAAIQSLESHCDDDPSVFLPRIENCCLEFRRKLQDLCSIAYEGHTVGLKSLSDLGIELFPKHLCLASKVRDKLLSINLDLIRDQRLGKAVDTTQLKNLWVLLHGPWFYKSRFFEKPFMDCAVEFYSAESLQFKEQSDIPQYLKHVEQMLRKEKENCRHFYFFSGFKKSLMEAVERILLRDHVSVILEKGFVKFMDERSHDDLSRMYRLFSKMDLLGQLNDALNSYILQTGQKMLKEDSSLAELKKSIDKICHTCFSEDALLEKTAKQCFKDLGLPREESETESLQIKRIRFDLLGRLHYV
;
A
#
# COMPACT_ATOMS: atom_id res chain seq x y z
N MET A 1 14.46 37.52 42.72
CA MET A 1 15.93 37.40 42.66
C MET A 1 16.24 36.46 41.50
N SER A 2 16.11 36.88 40.23
CA SER A 2 16.95 37.84 39.49
C SER A 2 18.37 37.31 39.23
N LEU A 3 18.54 36.62 38.10
CA LEU A 3 19.82 36.51 37.39
C LEU A 3 19.58 36.83 35.89
N PRO A 4 20.49 37.54 35.20
CA PRO A 4 20.22 38.28 33.96
C PRO A 4 20.64 37.54 32.67
N PRO A 5 20.29 38.05 31.47
CA PRO A 5 20.51 37.38 30.20
C PRO A 5 21.89 37.67 29.59
N LYS A 6 22.47 36.69 28.89
CA LYS A 6 23.70 36.87 28.09
C LYS A 6 23.37 37.47 26.72
N LYS A 7 24.14 38.51 26.39
CA LYS A 7 24.09 39.36 25.20
C LYS A 7 24.56 38.64 23.93
N HIS A 8 23.98 39.09 22.82
CA HIS A 8 24.51 38.99 21.45
C HIS A 8 25.97 39.49 21.33
N LEU A 9 26.77 38.77 20.54
CA LEU A 9 27.86 39.35 19.76
C LEU A 9 27.63 38.99 18.29
N MET A 10 27.43 40.03 17.48
CA MET A 10 27.69 40.01 16.03
C MET A 10 29.20 40.27 15.84
N THR A 11 29.82 39.53 14.93
CA THR A 11 31.00 39.99 14.18
C THR A 11 30.90 39.45 12.76
N ASP A 12 30.77 40.37 11.80
CA ASP A 12 30.88 40.16 10.36
C ASP A 12 32.29 39.71 9.94
N GLY A 13 32.40 39.07 8.77
CA GLY A 13 33.69 38.72 8.18
C GLY A 13 33.65 37.80 6.95
N ASP A 14 33.07 38.32 5.86
CA ASP A 14 33.42 38.14 4.44
C ASP A 14 33.99 36.84 3.82
N SER A 15 33.27 36.43 2.75
CA SER A 15 33.77 36.02 1.43
C SER A 15 34.48 34.66 1.25
N SER A 16 33.86 33.76 0.47
CA SER A 16 34.33 33.42 -0.89
C SER A 16 33.63 32.18 -1.47
N SER A 17 33.45 32.24 -2.78
CA SER A 17 32.72 31.34 -3.66
C SER A 17 33.31 29.92 -3.71
N SER A 18 32.45 28.91 -3.79
CA SER A 18 32.69 27.73 -4.64
C SER A 18 31.38 27.02 -5.01
N LYS A 19 30.92 27.31 -6.24
CA LYS A 19 29.93 26.50 -6.96
C LYS A 19 30.47 25.09 -7.16
N LYS A 20 29.86 24.07 -6.53
CA LYS A 20 29.93 22.68 -6.99
C LYS A 20 28.57 22.25 -7.49
N LYS A 21 28.46 22.18 -8.83
CA LYS A 21 27.41 21.44 -9.55
C LYS A 21 27.59 19.95 -9.24
N GLY A 22 26.67 19.37 -8.48
CA GLY A 22 26.51 17.92 -8.33
C GLY A 22 25.29 17.47 -9.12
N LYS A 23 25.55 16.74 -10.22
CA LYS A 23 24.54 16.05 -11.03
C LYS A 23 23.84 15.00 -10.17
N TYR A 24 22.51 15.05 -10.08
CA TYR A 24 21.72 13.85 -9.77
C TYR A 24 21.09 13.37 -11.06
N GLN A 25 21.46 12.13 -11.41
CA GLN A 25 20.93 11.40 -12.55
C GLN A 25 19.50 10.97 -12.27
N ASP A 26 18.67 11.27 -13.26
CA ASP A 26 17.29 10.88 -13.42
C ASP A 26 17.23 9.41 -13.86
N ALA A 27 16.63 8.53 -13.06
CA ALA A 27 16.26 7.17 -13.43
C ALA A 27 15.27 6.60 -12.40
N GLY A 28 14.00 6.48 -12.79
CA GLY A 28 12.97 5.84 -11.96
C GLY A 28 11.54 6.14 -12.42
N ASP A 29 11.18 5.62 -13.59
CA ASP A 29 9.84 5.55 -14.16
C ASP A 29 8.78 5.00 -13.17
N PRO A 30 7.62 5.66 -12.94
CA PRO A 30 6.50 5.06 -12.23
C PRO A 30 5.47 4.50 -13.21
N GLY A 31 5.84 3.47 -13.96
CA GLY A 31 4.91 2.63 -14.72
C GLY A 31 4.34 1.53 -13.83
N GLY A 32 3.08 1.65 -13.40
CA GLY A 32 2.40 0.52 -12.72
C GLY A 32 1.22 0.87 -11.82
N TYR A 33 0.21 1.58 -12.33
CA TYR A 33 -1.12 1.64 -11.69
C TYR A 33 -2.20 1.40 -12.76
N LEU A 34 -2.26 0.18 -13.29
CA LEU A 34 -3.39 -0.34 -14.05
C LEU A 34 -3.66 -1.75 -13.55
N GLY A 35 -4.56 -1.87 -12.58
CA GLY A 35 -4.90 -3.16 -11.99
C GLY A 35 -5.72 -3.08 -10.71
N PHE A 36 -6.74 -2.21 -10.63
CA PHE A 36 -7.66 -2.20 -9.47
C PHE A 36 -9.14 -1.97 -9.80
N GLU A 37 -9.54 -2.02 -11.07
CA GLU A 37 -10.96 -1.80 -11.46
C GLU A 37 -11.88 -3.03 -11.35
N SER A 38 -11.40 -4.24 -11.04
CA SER A 38 -12.25 -5.44 -11.15
C SER A 38 -12.95 -5.93 -9.87
N ALA A 39 -12.90 -5.22 -8.74
CA ALA A 39 -13.36 -5.76 -7.46
C ALA A 39 -14.58 -5.08 -6.80
N LEU A 40 -15.30 -4.18 -7.50
CA LEU A 40 -16.41 -3.42 -6.89
C LEU A 40 -17.78 -3.53 -7.58
N ALA A 41 -18.01 -4.52 -8.44
CA ALA A 41 -19.34 -4.79 -8.97
C ALA A 41 -19.97 -5.99 -8.24
N ASN A 42 -20.76 -5.72 -7.19
CA ASN A 42 -22.06 -6.36 -6.86
C ASN A 42 -22.41 -6.24 -5.36
N PRO A 43 -23.48 -5.50 -4.98
CA PRO A 43 -24.17 -5.70 -3.72
C PRO A 43 -25.20 -6.87 -3.82
N PRO A 44 -25.59 -7.52 -2.70
CA PRO A 44 -26.47 -8.68 -2.76
C PRO A 44 -27.94 -8.25 -2.94
N HIS A 45 -28.61 -8.75 -3.97
CA HIS A 45 -30.06 -8.59 -4.18
C HIS A 45 -30.85 -9.66 -3.41
N MET A 46 -31.83 -9.19 -2.61
CA MET A 46 -32.90 -9.99 -2.01
C MET A 46 -33.90 -10.48 -3.06
N SER A 47 -34.13 -11.80 -3.05
CA SER A 47 -35.35 -12.56 -3.36
C SER A 47 -36.29 -12.14 -4.50
N SER A 48 -36.46 -13.13 -5.39
CA SER A 48 -37.26 -13.24 -6.61
C SER A 48 -38.78 -13.32 -6.41
N LEU A 49 -39.51 -12.78 -7.39
CA LEU A 49 -40.86 -13.18 -7.77
C LEU A 49 -40.77 -13.83 -9.16
N LYS A 50 -41.17 -15.11 -9.23
CA LYS A 50 -41.20 -15.95 -10.44
C LYS A 50 -42.42 -15.60 -11.29
N ILE A 51 -42.26 -15.61 -12.62
CA ILE A 51 -43.28 -16.09 -13.57
C ILE A 51 -42.57 -16.91 -14.65
N ASP A 52 -43.06 -18.13 -14.82
CA ASP A 52 -42.60 -19.21 -15.71
C ASP A 52 -43.05 -19.05 -17.18
N GLY A 53 -42.41 -19.81 -18.08
CA GLY A 53 -42.93 -20.23 -19.40
C GLY A 53 -41.86 -20.18 -20.50
N ASP A 54 -41.07 -21.25 -20.71
CA ASP A 54 -41.28 -22.34 -21.71
C ASP A 54 -41.29 -21.84 -23.18
N LEU A 55 -40.62 -22.41 -24.20
CA LEU A 55 -40.02 -23.73 -24.40
C LEU A 55 -39.11 -23.70 -25.68
N SER A 56 -38.00 -24.49 -25.65
CA SER A 56 -37.38 -25.32 -26.72
C SER A 56 -37.26 -24.79 -28.19
N SER A 57 -36.07 -24.54 -28.73
CA SER A 57 -35.05 -25.47 -29.32
C SER A 57 -35.36 -26.07 -30.71
N SER A 58 -34.45 -25.89 -31.69
CA SER A 58 -33.85 -26.99 -32.48
C SER A 58 -32.78 -26.50 -33.47
N LYS A 59 -31.81 -27.41 -33.71
CA LYS A 59 -30.48 -27.26 -34.34
C LYS A 59 -30.48 -27.52 -35.85
N GLN A 60 -29.51 -26.96 -36.59
CA GLN A 60 -28.60 -27.64 -37.57
C GLN A 60 -27.70 -26.58 -38.25
N LYS A 61 -26.38 -26.50 -38.03
CA LYS A 61 -25.21 -27.25 -38.59
C LYS A 61 -24.93 -27.00 -40.10
N ASN A 62 -23.90 -26.20 -40.43
CA ASN A 62 -22.67 -26.59 -41.17
C ASN A 62 -21.86 -25.40 -41.74
N ASP A 63 -20.54 -25.50 -41.52
CA ASP A 63 -19.37 -25.28 -42.38
C ASP A 63 -19.04 -23.93 -43.07
N GLU A 64 -17.89 -23.41 -42.62
CA GLU A 64 -16.69 -22.94 -43.33
C GLU A 64 -16.72 -21.84 -44.43
N ASP A 65 -15.92 -20.80 -44.11
CA ASP A 65 -14.87 -20.19 -44.94
C ASP A 65 -15.01 -18.77 -45.53
N ARG A 66 -13.85 -18.13 -45.56
CA ARG A 66 -13.53 -16.71 -45.75
C ARG A 66 -13.87 -16.12 -47.14
N SER A 67 -14.02 -14.78 -47.10
CA SER A 67 -13.41 -13.77 -47.99
C SER A 67 -14.26 -13.04 -49.07
N LEU A 68 -14.19 -11.71 -48.94
CA LEU A 68 -14.02 -10.67 -49.98
C LEU A 68 -15.11 -10.36 -51.03
N SER A 69 -15.40 -9.06 -51.07
CA SER A 69 -15.60 -8.18 -52.24
C SER A 69 -17.02 -7.87 -52.75
N LEU A 70 -17.23 -6.56 -52.96
CA LEU A 70 -18.38 -5.89 -53.57
C LEU A 70 -18.51 -6.21 -55.07
N PRO A 71 -19.73 -6.20 -55.63
CA PRO A 71 -19.92 -5.91 -57.04
C PRO A 71 -20.35 -4.44 -57.28
N ALA A 72 -19.72 -3.85 -58.29
CA ALA A 72 -20.02 -2.53 -58.84
C ALA A 72 -21.17 -2.55 -59.86
N ASN A 73 -21.74 -1.35 -60.05
CA ASN A 73 -22.53 -0.87 -61.20
C ASN A 73 -23.97 -1.40 -61.42
N ILE A 74 -24.93 -0.51 -61.10
CA ILE A 74 -26.11 -0.32 -61.94
C ILE A 74 -26.16 1.16 -62.35
N SER A 75 -26.04 1.38 -63.65
CA SER A 75 -26.22 2.65 -64.35
C SER A 75 -27.71 2.96 -64.48
N MET A 76 -28.14 4.15 -64.03
CA MET A 76 -29.44 4.70 -64.38
C MET A 76 -29.31 6.09 -64.99
N LYS A 77 -30.11 6.28 -66.04
CA LYS A 77 -30.01 7.26 -67.13
C LYS A 77 -30.22 8.70 -66.66
N SER A 78 -29.48 9.62 -67.29
CA SER A 78 -29.59 11.06 -67.15
C SER A 78 -30.96 11.59 -67.60
N THR A 79 -31.73 12.18 -66.69
CA THR A 79 -32.83 13.09 -67.01
C THR A 79 -32.27 14.52 -67.14
N PRO A 80 -32.51 15.25 -68.24
CA PRO A 80 -32.06 16.63 -68.37
C PRO A 80 -33.00 17.57 -67.63
N GLY A 81 -32.44 18.41 -66.74
CA GLY A 81 -33.07 19.67 -66.34
C GLY A 81 -33.84 19.68 -65.01
N LEU A 82 -33.21 19.31 -63.90
CA LEU A 82 -33.49 19.99 -62.63
C LEU A 82 -32.24 20.75 -62.21
N ARG A 83 -32.29 22.08 -62.27
CA ARG A 83 -31.30 22.92 -61.58
C ARG A 83 -31.49 22.68 -60.09
N VAL A 84 -30.59 21.89 -59.49
CA VAL A 84 -30.46 21.84 -58.04
C VAL A 84 -30.01 23.22 -57.59
N PHE A 85 -30.95 24.04 -57.10
CA PHE A 85 -30.59 25.15 -56.24
C PHE A 85 -29.93 24.52 -55.01
N LYS A 86 -28.59 24.55 -54.95
CA LYS A 86 -27.90 24.49 -53.66
C LYS A 86 -28.36 25.74 -52.91
N PRO A 87 -29.10 25.63 -51.81
CA PRO A 87 -29.28 26.79 -50.96
C PRO A 87 -27.87 27.19 -50.53
N ILE A 88 -27.45 28.41 -50.88
CA ILE A 88 -26.39 29.06 -50.13
C ILE A 88 -27.03 29.25 -48.76
N ILE A 89 -26.74 28.33 -47.83
CA ILE A 89 -27.02 28.57 -46.42
C ILE A 89 -26.06 29.71 -46.07
N PRO A 90 -26.54 30.94 -45.81
CA PRO A 90 -25.66 31.99 -45.35
C PRO A 90 -24.93 31.46 -44.13
N ASP A 91 -23.62 31.65 -44.08
CA ASP A 91 -22.79 31.30 -42.93
C ASP A 91 -23.27 32.18 -41.78
N ILE A 92 -24.27 31.70 -41.03
CA ILE A 92 -24.77 32.40 -39.85
C ILE A 92 -23.56 32.45 -38.92
N PRO A 93 -23.00 33.64 -38.61
CA PRO A 93 -21.87 33.73 -37.72
C PRO A 93 -22.27 33.02 -36.44
N LYS A 94 -21.57 31.92 -36.11
CA LYS A 94 -21.80 31.20 -34.86
C LYS A 94 -21.70 32.26 -33.76
N PRO A 95 -22.73 32.43 -32.92
CA PRO A 95 -22.70 33.45 -31.87
C PRO A 95 -21.43 33.30 -31.05
N ASP A 96 -20.89 34.43 -30.62
CA ASP A 96 -19.69 34.49 -29.79
C ASP A 96 -19.80 33.43 -28.67
N PRO A 97 -18.83 32.51 -28.53
CA PRO A 97 -18.82 31.50 -27.47
C PRO A 97 -19.05 32.07 -26.06
N LYS A 98 -18.77 33.36 -25.85
CA LYS A 98 -19.08 34.09 -24.62
C LYS A 98 -20.57 34.25 -24.36
N ILE A 99 -21.40 34.47 -25.39
CA ILE A 99 -22.86 34.63 -25.24
C ILE A 99 -23.48 33.33 -24.71
N TYR A 100 -23.04 32.18 -25.24
CA TYR A 100 -23.50 30.87 -24.76
C TYR A 100 -23.01 30.56 -23.35
N LEU A 101 -21.77 30.96 -23.02
CA LEU A 101 -21.24 30.83 -21.66
C LEU A 101 -22.04 31.66 -20.65
N ASP A 102 -22.30 32.93 -20.96
CA ASP A 102 -23.04 33.84 -20.09
C ASP A 102 -24.50 33.36 -19.89
N ASP A 103 -25.15 32.88 -20.96
CA ASP A 103 -26.50 32.29 -20.90
C ASP A 103 -26.54 31.02 -20.04
N ALA A 104 -25.57 30.11 -20.24
CA ALA A 104 -25.46 28.90 -19.44
C ALA A 104 -25.21 29.22 -17.97
N TRP A 105 -24.30 30.14 -17.67
CA TRP A 105 -23.95 30.48 -16.29
C TRP A 105 -25.08 31.18 -15.54
N THR A 106 -25.80 32.09 -16.22
CA THR A 106 -26.95 32.80 -15.64
C THR A 106 -28.05 31.84 -15.19
N LYS A 107 -28.21 30.71 -15.90
CA LYS A 107 -29.20 29.67 -15.57
C LYS A 107 -28.66 28.62 -14.60
N LEU A 108 -27.39 28.22 -14.75
CA LEU A 108 -26.79 27.13 -13.98
C LEU A 108 -26.43 27.56 -12.55
N LYS A 109 -25.89 28.77 -12.35
CA LYS A 109 -25.47 29.23 -11.03
C LYS A 109 -26.60 29.20 -9.99
N PRO A 110 -27.82 29.70 -10.27
CA PRO A 110 -28.93 29.60 -9.32
C PRO A 110 -29.36 28.15 -9.04
N ALA A 111 -29.30 27.27 -10.04
CA ALA A 111 -29.59 25.85 -9.86
C ALA A 111 -28.53 25.16 -8.97
N ILE A 112 -27.24 25.48 -9.15
CA ILE A 112 -26.16 25.01 -8.25
C ILE A 112 -26.46 25.45 -6.81
N ARG A 113 -26.81 26.73 -6.60
CA ARG A 113 -27.15 27.23 -5.27
C ARG A 113 -28.38 26.52 -4.68
N THR A 114 -29.40 26.26 -5.48
CA THR A 114 -30.58 25.50 -5.03
C THR A 114 -30.21 24.08 -4.61
N ILE A 115 -29.41 23.38 -5.41
CA ILE A 115 -28.99 22.00 -5.14
C ILE A 115 -28.10 21.92 -3.89
N PHE A 116 -27.13 22.83 -3.78
CA PHE A 116 -26.12 22.76 -2.73
C PHE A 116 -26.56 23.46 -1.43
N LEU A 117 -27.17 24.64 -1.51
CA LEU A 117 -27.57 25.45 -0.35
C LEU A 117 -29.04 25.27 0.04
N ASP A 118 -29.79 24.43 -0.66
CA ASP A 118 -31.23 24.20 -0.45
C ASP A 118 -32.05 25.51 -0.51
N GLU A 119 -31.58 26.48 -1.31
CA GLU A 119 -32.28 27.74 -1.60
C GLU A 119 -33.52 27.48 -2.46
N ALA A 120 -34.71 27.91 -2.03
CA ALA A 120 -35.94 27.68 -2.78
C ALA A 120 -36.00 28.54 -4.05
N GLN A 121 -35.66 27.95 -5.19
CA GLN A 121 -35.78 28.58 -6.50
C GLN A 121 -36.22 27.57 -7.57
N ASP A 122 -37.21 27.97 -8.36
CA ASP A 122 -37.67 27.18 -9.50
C ASP A 122 -36.71 27.35 -10.69
N PHE A 123 -36.37 26.23 -11.33
CA PHE A 123 -35.61 26.22 -12.57
C PHE A 123 -36.05 25.08 -13.49
N HIS A 124 -35.91 25.28 -14.80
CA HIS A 124 -36.24 24.27 -15.79
C HIS A 124 -34.99 23.49 -16.21
N CYS A 125 -34.89 22.22 -15.79
CA CYS A 125 -33.74 21.36 -16.09
C CYS A 125 -33.43 21.27 -17.59
N SER A 126 -34.46 21.23 -18.44
CA SER A 126 -34.31 21.17 -19.90
C SER A 126 -33.67 22.44 -20.48
N GLU A 127 -33.95 23.61 -19.92
CA GLU A 127 -33.37 24.88 -20.36
C GLU A 127 -31.90 24.99 -19.96
N ILE A 128 -31.58 24.61 -18.72
CA ILE A 128 -30.20 24.53 -18.22
C ILE A 128 -29.40 23.56 -19.07
N PHE A 129 -29.91 22.34 -19.26
CA PHE A 129 -29.26 21.30 -20.05
C PHE A 129 -28.91 21.80 -21.46
N ASN A 130 -29.87 22.43 -22.14
CA ASN A 130 -29.67 22.95 -23.48
C ASN A 130 -28.68 24.12 -23.51
N ALA A 131 -28.70 25.00 -22.52
CA ALA A 131 -27.77 26.12 -22.42
C ALA A 131 -26.34 25.63 -22.16
N VAL A 132 -26.15 24.72 -21.20
CA VAL A 132 -24.87 24.09 -20.88
C VAL A 132 -24.30 23.35 -22.09
N ARG A 133 -25.12 22.53 -22.76
CA ARG A 133 -24.72 21.81 -23.98
C ARG A 133 -24.25 22.75 -25.09
N LYS A 134 -24.89 23.92 -25.26
CA LYS A 134 -24.48 24.94 -26.25
C LYS A 134 -23.17 25.60 -25.84
N ALA A 135 -22.99 25.93 -24.56
CA ALA A 135 -21.75 26.51 -24.04
C ALA A 135 -20.56 25.55 -24.19
N TRP A 136 -20.78 24.23 -24.04
CA TRP A 136 -19.74 23.21 -24.19
C TRP A 136 -19.30 22.94 -25.63
N TRP A 137 -19.93 23.57 -26.63
CA TRP A 137 -19.53 23.43 -28.04
C TRP A 137 -18.09 23.92 -28.29
N SER A 138 -17.68 24.99 -27.61
CA SER A 138 -16.31 25.50 -27.67
C SER A 138 -15.48 24.97 -26.52
N LYS A 139 -14.27 24.47 -26.80
CA LYS A 139 -13.33 24.00 -25.78
C LYS A 139 -13.05 25.05 -24.71
N SER A 140 -12.81 26.31 -25.11
CA SER A 140 -12.51 27.40 -24.18
C SER A 140 -13.70 27.77 -23.28
N SER A 141 -14.91 27.78 -23.83
CA SER A 141 -16.13 28.04 -23.07
C SER A 141 -16.45 26.90 -22.10
N GLY A 142 -16.28 25.64 -22.54
CA GLY A 142 -16.43 24.47 -21.67
C GLY A 142 -15.42 24.45 -20.52
N GLU A 143 -14.14 24.76 -20.78
CA GLU A 143 -13.10 24.90 -19.75
C GLU A 143 -13.45 26.00 -18.73
N THR A 144 -13.94 27.14 -19.21
CA THR A 144 -14.34 28.26 -18.34
C THR A 144 -15.57 27.90 -17.50
N LEU A 145 -16.58 27.27 -18.09
CA LEU A 145 -17.79 26.83 -17.40
C LEU A 145 -17.46 25.78 -16.33
N TYR A 146 -16.61 24.80 -16.65
CA TYR A 146 -16.13 23.80 -15.69
C TYR A 146 -15.44 24.47 -14.50
N LYS A 147 -14.60 25.48 -14.75
CA LYS A 147 -13.92 26.24 -13.68
C LYS A 147 -14.91 27.00 -12.80
N LEU A 148 -15.93 27.62 -13.38
CA LEU A 148 -16.97 28.32 -12.63
C LEU A 148 -17.79 27.36 -11.74
N ILE A 149 -18.14 26.19 -12.28
CA ILE A 149 -18.81 25.11 -11.52
C ILE A 149 -17.92 24.67 -10.35
N LEU A 150 -16.64 24.41 -10.63
CA LEU A 150 -15.65 24.03 -9.63
C LEU A 150 -15.59 25.07 -8.50
N GLU A 151 -15.50 26.37 -8.82
CA GLU A 151 -15.42 27.45 -7.84
C GLU A 151 -16.65 27.50 -6.93
N GLU A 152 -17.88 27.37 -7.46
CA GLU A 152 -19.09 27.33 -6.62
C GLU A 152 -19.17 26.06 -5.75
N CYS A 153 -18.78 24.90 -6.30
CA CYS A 153 -18.70 23.65 -5.53
C CYS A 153 -17.66 23.75 -4.39
N GLU A 154 -16.52 24.40 -4.62
CA GLU A 154 -15.48 24.61 -3.60
C GLU A 154 -15.97 25.48 -2.44
N ILE A 155 -16.77 26.51 -2.73
CA ILE A 155 -17.41 27.36 -1.69
C ILE A 155 -18.31 26.50 -0.80
N TYR A 156 -19.20 25.71 -1.40
CA TYR A 156 -20.11 24.84 -0.65
C TYR A 156 -19.36 23.83 0.22
N ILE A 157 -18.45 23.05 -0.37
CA ILE A 157 -17.78 21.97 0.36
C ILE A 157 -16.88 22.51 1.47
N SER A 158 -16.26 23.67 1.27
CA SER A 158 -15.48 24.34 2.31
C SER A 158 -16.37 24.71 3.50
N ALA A 159 -17.55 25.30 3.26
CA ALA A 159 -18.49 25.66 4.31
C ALA A 159 -19.07 24.42 5.01
N ALA A 160 -19.42 23.38 4.26
CA ALA A 160 -19.94 22.12 4.80
C ALA A 160 -18.92 21.44 5.72
N ILE A 161 -17.65 21.36 5.33
CA ILE A 161 -16.60 20.79 6.17
C ILE A 161 -16.30 21.68 7.38
N GLN A 162 -16.29 23.01 7.22
CA GLN A 162 -16.12 23.94 8.35
C GLN A 162 -17.24 23.78 9.39
N SER A 163 -18.47 23.48 8.97
CA SER A 163 -19.57 23.22 9.92
C SER A 163 -19.29 22.03 10.86
N LEU A 164 -18.50 21.04 10.40
CA LEU A 164 -18.09 19.89 11.20
C LEU A 164 -17.12 20.26 12.34
N GLU A 165 -16.43 21.41 12.27
CA GLU A 165 -15.48 21.84 13.31
C GLU A 165 -16.13 22.03 14.68
N SER A 166 -17.42 22.41 14.68
CA SER A 166 -18.23 22.55 15.90
C SER A 166 -18.49 21.21 16.60
N HIS A 167 -18.32 20.10 15.88
CA HIS A 167 -18.56 18.73 16.36
C HIS A 167 -17.26 17.95 16.62
N CYS A 168 -16.09 18.57 16.46
CA CYS A 168 -14.81 17.88 16.70
C CYS A 168 -14.61 17.47 18.17
N ASP A 169 -15.32 18.11 19.09
CA ASP A 169 -15.26 17.80 20.52
C ASP A 169 -16.24 16.66 20.90
N ASP A 170 -17.10 16.23 19.97
CA ASP A 170 -18.01 15.09 20.16
C ASP A 170 -17.25 13.74 20.21
N ASP A 171 -17.94 12.74 20.75
CA ASP A 171 -17.49 11.34 20.77
C ASP A 171 -17.31 10.79 19.34
N PRO A 172 -16.33 9.90 19.09
CA PRO A 172 -16.12 9.30 17.76
C PRO A 172 -17.36 8.64 17.17
N SER A 173 -18.22 8.04 17.99
CA SER A 173 -19.48 7.40 17.54
C SER A 173 -20.50 8.40 16.99
N VAL A 174 -20.40 9.68 17.36
CA VAL A 174 -21.24 10.78 16.86
C VAL A 174 -20.55 11.49 15.70
N PHE A 175 -19.24 11.71 15.80
CA PHE A 175 -18.47 12.44 14.80
C PHE A 175 -18.34 11.66 13.47
N LEU A 176 -18.05 10.35 13.51
CA LEU A 176 -17.83 9.55 12.30
C LEU A 176 -19.07 9.47 11.39
N PRO A 177 -20.30 9.22 11.88
CA PRO A 177 -21.49 9.26 11.04
C PRO A 177 -21.76 10.65 10.43
N ARG A 178 -21.40 11.73 11.13
CA ARG A 178 -21.61 13.11 10.62
C ARG A 178 -20.71 13.40 9.42
N ILE A 179 -19.43 13.05 9.50
CA ILE A 179 -18.51 13.23 8.37
C ILE A 179 -18.85 12.31 7.20
N GLU A 180 -19.26 11.06 7.47
CA GLU A 180 -19.76 10.12 6.46
C GLU A 180 -20.98 10.70 5.74
N ASN A 181 -21.98 11.18 6.50
CA ASN A 181 -23.18 11.80 5.95
C ASN A 181 -22.85 13.07 5.15
N CYS A 182 -21.94 13.90 5.63
CA CYS A 182 -21.49 15.09 4.89
C CYS A 182 -20.88 14.72 3.53
N CYS A 183 -20.11 13.63 3.46
CA CYS A 183 -19.54 13.15 2.21
C CYS A 183 -20.59 12.59 1.26
N LEU A 184 -21.53 11.78 1.78
CA LEU A 184 -22.62 11.20 1.01
C LEU A 184 -23.55 12.28 0.44
N GLU A 185 -23.92 13.27 1.25
CA GLU A 185 -24.77 14.38 0.82
C GLU A 185 -24.09 15.22 -0.26
N PHE A 186 -22.78 15.49 -0.14
CA PHE A 186 -22.04 16.17 -1.19
C PHE A 186 -22.04 15.38 -2.51
N ARG A 187 -21.79 14.07 -2.45
CA ARG A 187 -21.81 13.19 -3.63
C ARG A 187 -23.20 13.15 -4.28
N ARG A 188 -24.27 13.07 -3.49
CA ARG A 188 -25.65 13.10 -3.97
C ARG A 188 -25.98 14.43 -4.66
N LYS A 189 -25.69 15.57 -4.02
CA LYS A 189 -25.88 16.91 -4.59
C LYS A 189 -25.07 17.10 -5.88
N LEU A 190 -23.86 16.56 -5.95
CA LEU A 190 -23.06 16.58 -7.18
C LEU A 190 -23.69 15.73 -8.30
N GLN A 191 -24.26 14.57 -7.97
CA GLN A 191 -24.99 13.75 -8.95
C GLN A 191 -26.21 14.49 -9.51
N ASP A 192 -26.96 15.19 -8.66
CA ASP A 192 -28.07 16.05 -9.08
C ASP A 192 -27.58 17.14 -10.04
N LEU A 193 -26.45 17.80 -9.74
CA LEU A 193 -25.81 18.76 -10.64
C LEU A 193 -25.39 18.12 -11.98
N CYS A 194 -24.77 16.95 -11.98
CA CYS A 194 -24.38 16.26 -13.20
C CYS A 194 -25.59 15.90 -14.08
N SER A 195 -26.73 15.57 -13.48
CA SER A 195 -27.97 15.27 -14.21
C SER A 195 -28.51 16.48 -15.00
N ILE A 196 -28.35 17.70 -14.46
CA ILE A 196 -28.77 18.94 -15.14
C ILE A 196 -27.71 19.50 -16.08
N ALA A 197 -26.42 19.28 -15.77
CA ALA A 197 -25.29 19.81 -16.50
C ALA A 197 -24.71 18.84 -17.55
N TYR A 198 -25.26 17.62 -17.69
CA TYR A 198 -24.83 16.52 -18.56
C TYR A 198 -23.53 15.79 -18.13
N GLU A 199 -23.66 14.48 -17.87
CA GLU A 199 -22.60 13.59 -17.37
C GLU A 199 -21.44 13.33 -18.35
N GLY A 200 -21.65 13.54 -19.66
CA GLY A 200 -20.63 13.25 -20.69
C GLY A 200 -19.63 14.37 -20.94
N HIS A 201 -19.71 15.48 -20.21
CA HIS A 201 -18.81 16.62 -20.39
C HIS A 201 -17.49 16.43 -19.64
N THR A 202 -16.39 16.50 -20.41
CA THR A 202 -15.03 16.37 -19.87
C THR A 202 -14.17 17.56 -20.24
N VAL A 203 -13.27 17.93 -19.32
CA VAL A 203 -12.17 18.87 -19.58
C VAL A 203 -10.87 18.11 -19.37
N GLY A 204 -10.15 17.85 -20.47
CA GLY A 204 -9.03 16.91 -20.46
C GLY A 204 -9.51 15.49 -20.16
N LEU A 205 -9.10 14.95 -19.00
CA LEU A 205 -9.52 13.62 -18.52
C LEU A 205 -10.50 13.69 -17.34
N LYS A 206 -10.92 14.90 -16.94
CA LYS A 206 -11.78 15.09 -15.75
C LYS A 206 -13.22 15.36 -16.15
N SER A 207 -14.12 14.55 -15.64
CA SER A 207 -15.56 14.75 -15.67
C SER A 207 -16.03 15.63 -14.51
N LEU A 208 -17.28 16.10 -14.59
CA LEU A 208 -17.93 16.74 -13.44
C LEU A 208 -18.11 15.77 -12.27
N SER A 209 -18.32 14.48 -12.54
CA SER A 209 -18.46 13.43 -11.53
C SER A 209 -17.16 13.22 -10.72
N ASP A 210 -15.99 13.43 -11.34
CA ASP A 210 -14.69 13.30 -10.66
C ASP A 210 -14.51 14.35 -9.55
N LEU A 211 -15.23 15.48 -9.61
CA LEU A 211 -15.20 16.51 -8.56
C LEU A 211 -15.63 15.95 -7.20
N GLY A 212 -16.54 14.96 -7.18
CA GLY A 212 -17.05 14.36 -5.94
C GLY A 212 -15.99 13.56 -5.20
N ILE A 213 -15.05 13.00 -5.95
CA ILE A 213 -13.94 12.20 -5.46
C ILE A 213 -12.75 13.10 -5.09
N GLU A 214 -12.55 14.21 -5.80
CA GLU A 214 -11.40 15.10 -5.58
C GLU A 214 -11.64 16.17 -4.51
N LEU A 215 -12.82 16.81 -4.49
CA LEU A 215 -13.04 18.02 -3.69
C LEU A 215 -13.21 17.73 -2.20
N PHE A 216 -13.99 16.72 -1.83
CA PHE A 216 -14.22 16.43 -0.41
C PHE A 216 -12.90 16.10 0.32
N PRO A 217 -12.05 15.16 -0.16
CA PRO A 217 -10.77 14.91 0.48
C PRO A 217 -9.86 16.15 0.50
N LYS A 218 -9.81 16.91 -0.60
CA LYS A 218 -9.03 18.15 -0.70
C LYS A 218 -9.37 19.13 0.43
N HIS A 219 -10.64 19.45 0.60
CA HIS A 219 -11.08 20.41 1.61
C HIS A 219 -11.02 19.83 3.03
N LEU A 220 -11.19 18.51 3.19
CA LEU A 220 -10.98 17.84 4.48
C LEU A 220 -9.57 18.04 5.00
N CYS A 221 -8.53 17.94 4.17
CA CYS A 221 -7.16 18.20 4.63
C CYS A 221 -6.84 19.67 4.92
N LEU A 222 -7.57 20.60 4.32
CA LEU A 222 -7.43 22.03 4.61
C LEU A 222 -8.06 22.39 5.96
N ALA A 223 -9.13 21.70 6.36
CA ALA A 223 -9.78 21.86 7.65
C ALA A 223 -9.02 21.12 8.77
N SER A 224 -7.95 21.73 9.29
CA SER A 224 -7.04 21.10 10.25
C SER A 224 -7.73 20.49 11.47
N LYS A 225 -8.73 21.15 12.07
CA LYS A 225 -9.43 20.64 13.26
C LYS A 225 -10.17 19.33 12.96
N VAL A 226 -10.97 19.30 11.88
CA VAL A 226 -11.73 18.12 11.43
C VAL A 226 -10.78 16.98 11.06
N ARG A 227 -9.74 17.34 10.29
CA ARG A 227 -8.67 16.46 9.86
C ARG A 227 -7.97 15.79 11.03
N ASP A 228 -7.50 16.56 11.99
CA ASP A 228 -6.70 16.09 13.11
C ASP A 228 -7.54 15.25 14.07
N LYS A 229 -8.82 15.60 14.28
CA LYS A 229 -9.78 14.75 14.99
C LYS A 229 -9.96 13.40 14.30
N LEU A 230 -10.18 13.40 12.97
CA LEU A 230 -10.32 12.16 12.21
C LEU A 230 -9.05 11.30 12.29
N LEU A 231 -7.86 11.91 12.16
CA LEU A 231 -6.60 11.20 12.32
C LEU A 231 -6.46 10.60 13.73
N SER A 232 -6.75 11.37 14.77
CA SER A 232 -6.68 10.89 16.16
C SER A 232 -7.55 9.66 16.35
N ILE A 233 -8.82 9.71 15.94
CA ILE A 233 -9.75 8.57 16.04
C ILE A 233 -9.18 7.33 15.35
N ASN A 234 -8.62 7.50 14.15
CA ASN A 234 -8.02 6.38 13.41
C ASN A 234 -6.81 5.79 14.12
N LEU A 235 -5.88 6.64 14.57
CA LEU A 235 -4.66 6.21 15.24
C LEU A 235 -4.98 5.54 16.58
N ASP A 236 -5.96 6.07 17.32
CA ASP A 236 -6.41 5.49 18.58
C ASP A 236 -7.09 4.13 18.36
N LEU A 237 -7.92 4.00 17.33
CA LEU A 237 -8.53 2.73 16.93
C LEU A 237 -7.48 1.67 16.60
N ILE A 238 -6.45 2.05 15.84
CA ILE A 238 -5.35 1.14 15.46
C ILE A 238 -4.53 0.76 16.70
N ARG A 239 -4.26 1.71 17.59
CA ARG A 239 -3.56 1.47 18.85
C ARG A 239 -4.36 0.50 19.73
N ASP A 240 -5.65 0.75 19.90
CA ASP A 240 -6.56 -0.10 20.68
C ASP A 240 -6.64 -1.52 20.12
N GLN A 241 -6.67 -1.65 18.79
CA GLN A 241 -6.61 -2.94 18.13
C GLN A 241 -5.28 -3.66 18.38
N ARG A 242 -4.13 -2.96 18.30
CA ARG A 242 -2.81 -3.55 18.63
C ARG A 242 -2.72 -4.02 20.08
N LEU A 243 -3.38 -3.30 20.99
CA LEU A 243 -3.56 -3.69 22.39
C LEU A 243 -4.52 -4.87 22.59
N GLY A 244 -5.14 -5.38 21.52
CA GLY A 244 -6.05 -6.53 21.55
C GLY A 244 -7.46 -6.20 22.00
N LYS A 245 -7.85 -4.92 22.05
CA LYS A 245 -9.23 -4.53 22.31
C LYS A 245 -10.11 -4.89 21.11
N ALA A 246 -11.35 -5.28 21.38
CA ALA A 246 -12.35 -5.43 20.33
C ALA A 246 -12.72 -4.03 19.82
N VAL A 247 -12.52 -3.79 18.53
CA VAL A 247 -12.83 -2.48 17.92
C VAL A 247 -13.78 -2.66 16.74
N ASP A 248 -14.88 -1.91 16.75
CA ASP A 248 -15.74 -1.78 15.58
C ASP A 248 -15.08 -0.84 14.57
N THR A 249 -14.95 -1.33 13.34
CA THR A 249 -14.24 -0.65 12.25
C THR A 249 -15.18 -0.29 11.11
N THR A 250 -16.49 -0.50 11.28
CA THR A 250 -17.47 -0.42 10.19
C THR A 250 -17.61 0.99 9.65
N GLN A 251 -17.95 1.98 10.49
CA GLN A 251 -18.07 3.38 10.03
C GLN A 251 -16.74 3.90 9.45
N LEU A 252 -15.62 3.51 10.07
CA LEU A 252 -14.32 3.92 9.60
C LEU A 252 -14.01 3.34 8.21
N LYS A 253 -14.33 2.06 7.97
CA LYS A 253 -14.20 1.43 6.65
C LYS A 253 -15.07 2.14 5.61
N ASN A 254 -16.33 2.44 5.94
CA ASN A 254 -17.22 3.17 5.03
C ASN A 254 -16.62 4.53 4.65
N LEU A 255 -16.18 5.30 5.65
CA LEU A 255 -15.55 6.58 5.43
C LEU A 255 -14.30 6.46 4.56
N TRP A 256 -13.48 5.41 4.75
CA TRP A 256 -12.32 5.17 3.91
C TRP A 256 -12.67 4.80 2.47
N VAL A 257 -13.76 4.05 2.22
CA VAL A 257 -14.28 3.84 0.85
C VAL A 257 -14.67 5.19 0.23
N LEU A 258 -15.30 6.08 1.01
CA LEU A 258 -15.72 7.40 0.53
C LEU A 258 -14.56 8.39 0.34
N LEU A 259 -13.46 8.23 1.09
CA LEU A 259 -12.26 9.06 0.93
C LEU A 259 -11.26 8.46 -0.06
N HIS A 260 -11.48 7.22 -0.53
CA HIS A 260 -10.59 6.54 -1.45
C HIS A 260 -10.53 7.27 -2.79
N GLY A 261 -9.32 7.51 -3.28
CA GLY A 261 -9.09 8.11 -4.60
C GLY A 261 -7.64 8.53 -4.81
N PRO A 262 -7.26 8.92 -6.04
CA PRO A 262 -5.90 9.31 -6.38
C PRO A 262 -5.35 10.43 -5.48
N TRP A 263 -6.21 11.35 -5.07
CA TRP A 263 -5.84 12.45 -4.20
C TRP A 263 -5.44 11.96 -2.79
N PHE A 264 -6.19 11.03 -2.21
CA PHE A 264 -5.96 10.51 -0.86
C PHE A 264 -4.56 9.89 -0.74
N TYR A 265 -4.18 9.03 -1.69
CA TYR A 265 -2.85 8.42 -1.72
C TYR A 265 -1.74 9.44 -1.97
N LYS A 266 -1.92 10.35 -2.95
CA LYS A 266 -0.91 11.38 -3.26
C LYS A 266 -0.65 12.33 -2.11
N SER A 267 -1.67 12.65 -1.32
CA SER A 267 -1.55 13.58 -0.19
C SER A 267 -0.69 13.02 0.96
N ARG A 268 -0.51 11.69 1.05
CA ARG A 268 0.08 10.98 2.20
C ARG A 268 -0.52 11.39 3.55
N PHE A 269 -1.74 11.93 3.53
CA PHE A 269 -2.45 12.51 4.66
C PHE A 269 -2.54 11.53 5.84
N PHE A 270 -2.85 10.27 5.54
CA PHE A 270 -3.00 9.23 6.54
C PHE A 270 -1.72 8.40 6.73
N GLU A 271 -1.00 8.12 5.64
CA GLU A 271 0.17 7.22 5.65
C GLU A 271 1.22 7.64 6.65
N LYS A 272 1.63 8.92 6.63
CA LYS A 272 2.74 9.39 7.47
C LYS A 272 2.39 9.33 8.96
N PRO A 273 1.28 9.93 9.44
CA PRO A 273 0.87 9.82 10.85
C PRO A 273 0.69 8.36 11.30
N PHE A 274 0.15 7.50 10.42
CA PHE A 274 0.00 6.08 10.71
C PHE A 274 1.35 5.38 10.93
N MET A 275 2.31 5.60 10.02
CA MET A 275 3.64 5.03 10.10
C MET A 275 4.39 5.55 11.33
N ASP A 276 4.32 6.85 11.60
CA ASP A 276 4.96 7.47 12.77
C ASP A 276 4.40 6.86 14.08
N CYS A 277 3.07 6.72 14.19
CA CYS A 277 2.43 6.08 15.34
C CYS A 277 2.80 4.59 15.48
N ALA A 278 2.95 3.86 14.37
CA ALA A 278 3.38 2.47 14.39
C ALA A 278 4.83 2.32 14.86
N VAL A 279 5.72 3.16 14.35
CA VAL A 279 7.13 3.20 14.77
C VAL A 279 7.23 3.51 16.25
N GLU A 280 6.49 4.51 16.74
CA GLU A 280 6.46 4.88 18.16
C GLU A 280 5.98 3.71 19.04
N PHE A 281 4.88 3.06 18.66
CA PHE A 281 4.31 1.93 19.38
C PHE A 281 5.32 0.77 19.54
N TYR A 282 5.90 0.30 18.43
CA TYR A 282 6.83 -0.83 18.48
C TYR A 282 8.18 -0.47 19.08
N SER A 283 8.61 0.80 19.00
CA SER A 283 9.83 1.24 19.67
C SER A 283 9.66 1.23 21.20
N ALA A 284 8.50 1.66 21.69
CA ALA A 284 8.20 1.57 23.12
C ALA A 284 8.14 0.12 23.60
N GLU A 285 7.52 -0.76 22.80
CA GLU A 285 7.44 -2.20 23.10
C GLU A 285 8.84 -2.86 23.11
N SER A 286 9.70 -2.57 22.13
CA SER A 286 11.05 -3.15 22.07
C SER A 286 11.94 -2.72 23.23
N LEU A 287 11.81 -1.48 23.70
CA LEU A 287 12.52 -0.98 24.88
C LEU A 287 12.13 -1.71 26.16
N GLN A 288 10.83 -1.95 26.38
CA GLN A 288 10.35 -2.70 27.56
C GLN A 288 10.92 -4.12 27.61
N PHE A 289 10.96 -4.81 26.46
CA PHE A 289 11.50 -6.16 26.41
C PHE A 289 13.01 -6.23 26.56
N LYS A 290 13.74 -5.20 26.13
CA LYS A 290 15.20 -5.12 26.35
C LYS A 290 15.54 -5.16 27.84
N GLU A 291 14.69 -4.60 28.70
CA GLU A 291 14.85 -4.63 30.16
C GLU A 291 14.53 -6.00 30.76
N GLN A 292 13.54 -6.72 30.22
CA GLN A 292 13.02 -7.99 30.78
C GLN A 292 13.95 -9.21 30.63
N SER A 293 15.06 -9.12 29.89
CA SER A 293 16.17 -10.10 29.82
C SER A 293 15.85 -11.57 29.40
N ASP A 294 14.59 -11.94 29.17
CA ASP A 294 14.19 -13.28 28.71
C ASP A 294 14.11 -13.34 27.16
N ILE A 295 15.20 -13.77 26.53
CA ILE A 295 15.29 -13.90 25.06
C ILE A 295 14.27 -14.91 24.48
N PRO A 296 14.05 -16.09 25.06
CA PRO A 296 12.96 -16.99 24.62
C PRO A 296 11.59 -16.32 24.55
N GLN A 297 11.20 -15.61 25.61
CA GLN A 297 9.92 -14.90 25.63
C GLN A 297 9.90 -13.76 24.62
N TYR A 298 11.00 -13.03 24.48
CA TYR A 298 11.12 -11.97 23.48
C TYR A 298 10.91 -12.50 22.05
N LEU A 299 11.59 -13.57 21.64
CA LEU A 299 11.44 -14.12 20.30
C LEU A 299 10.03 -14.68 20.05
N LYS A 300 9.37 -15.24 21.07
CA LYS A 300 7.95 -15.64 20.99
C LYS A 300 7.06 -14.42 20.77
N HIS A 301 7.30 -13.35 21.50
CA HIS A 301 6.58 -12.09 21.38
C HIS A 301 6.77 -11.46 19.99
N VAL A 302 8.00 -11.36 19.48
CA VAL A 302 8.29 -10.84 18.13
C VAL A 302 7.54 -11.63 17.05
N GLU A 303 7.56 -12.96 17.11
CA GLU A 303 6.81 -13.79 16.15
C GLU A 303 5.29 -13.54 16.23
N GLN A 304 4.76 -13.37 17.43
CA GLN A 304 3.33 -13.05 17.62
C GLN A 304 2.99 -11.66 17.05
N MET A 305 3.81 -10.65 17.29
CA MET A 305 3.57 -9.28 16.79
C MET A 305 3.62 -9.23 15.27
N LEU A 306 4.63 -9.85 14.64
CA LEU A 306 4.71 -9.92 13.18
C LEU A 306 3.51 -10.64 12.56
N ARG A 307 3.02 -11.71 13.20
CA ARG A 307 1.83 -12.44 12.75
C ARG A 307 0.58 -11.57 12.88
N LYS A 308 0.39 -10.91 14.03
CA LYS A 308 -0.74 -10.02 14.29
C LYS A 308 -0.76 -8.85 13.31
N GLU A 309 0.38 -8.19 13.09
CA GLU A 309 0.43 -7.04 12.19
C GLU A 309 0.19 -7.43 10.73
N LYS A 310 0.68 -8.60 10.31
CA LYS A 310 0.34 -9.17 9.00
C LYS A 310 -1.15 -9.43 8.84
N GLU A 311 -1.82 -9.87 9.91
CA GLU A 311 -3.26 -10.10 9.92
C GLU A 311 -4.06 -8.79 9.97
N ASN A 312 -3.60 -7.79 10.73
CA ASN A 312 -4.17 -6.44 10.74
C ASN A 312 -4.14 -5.83 9.34
N CYS A 313 -3.01 -5.95 8.62
CA CYS A 313 -2.90 -5.51 7.23
C CYS A 313 -3.89 -6.18 6.28
N ARG A 314 -4.40 -7.37 6.60
CA ARG A 314 -5.43 -8.06 5.80
C ARG A 314 -6.83 -7.55 6.12
N HIS A 315 -7.10 -7.25 7.40
CA HIS A 315 -8.40 -6.76 7.87
C HIS A 315 -8.71 -5.33 7.41
N PHE A 316 -7.68 -4.51 7.20
CA PHE A 316 -7.81 -3.15 6.70
C PHE A 316 -7.22 -3.05 5.31
N TYR A 317 -8.06 -3.25 4.30
CA TYR A 317 -7.66 -3.21 2.89
C TYR A 317 -6.97 -1.88 2.51
N PHE A 318 -7.25 -0.78 3.21
CA PHE A 318 -6.57 0.51 2.99
C PHE A 318 -5.08 0.48 3.37
N PHE A 319 -4.64 -0.44 4.24
CA PHE A 319 -3.22 -0.65 4.52
C PHE A 319 -2.48 -1.38 3.40
N SER A 320 -3.16 -1.91 2.37
CA SER A 320 -2.51 -2.63 1.28
C SER A 320 -1.38 -1.83 0.62
N GLY A 321 -1.56 -0.52 0.45
CA GLY A 321 -0.55 0.39 -0.12
C GLY A 321 0.66 0.63 0.78
N PHE A 322 0.55 0.43 2.10
CA PHE A 322 1.61 0.72 3.08
C PHE A 322 2.15 -0.54 3.77
N LYS A 323 1.53 -1.69 3.52
CA LYS A 323 1.83 -2.98 4.17
C LYS A 323 3.31 -3.32 4.11
N LYS A 324 3.95 -3.13 2.95
CA LYS A 324 5.37 -3.44 2.79
C LYS A 324 6.22 -2.59 3.74
N SER A 325 6.06 -1.26 3.67
CA SER A 325 6.77 -0.30 4.52
C SER A 325 6.49 -0.51 6.01
N LEU A 326 5.26 -0.86 6.37
CA LEU A 326 4.88 -1.18 7.75
C LEU A 326 5.60 -2.42 8.24
N MET A 327 5.51 -3.54 7.51
CA MET A 327 6.17 -4.78 7.92
C MET A 327 7.68 -4.59 8.02
N GLU A 328 8.32 -3.91 7.06
CA GLU A 328 9.75 -3.60 7.11
C GLU A 328 10.13 -2.78 8.35
N ALA A 329 9.31 -1.81 8.74
CA ALA A 329 9.52 -1.01 9.95
C ALA A 329 9.41 -1.86 11.22
N VAL A 330 8.37 -2.70 11.33
CA VAL A 330 8.17 -3.57 12.50
C VAL A 330 9.29 -4.61 12.63
N GLU A 331 9.67 -5.24 11.52
CA GLU A 331 10.78 -6.21 11.47
C GLU A 331 12.11 -5.58 11.89
N ARG A 332 12.37 -4.35 11.42
CA ARG A 332 13.56 -3.61 11.82
C ARG A 332 13.57 -3.32 13.32
N ILE A 333 12.50 -2.71 13.83
CA ILE A 333 12.40 -2.25 15.24
C ILE A 333 12.43 -3.43 16.21
N LEU A 334 11.69 -4.50 15.93
CA LEU A 334 11.57 -5.63 16.85
C LEU A 334 12.72 -6.64 16.72
N LEU A 335 13.42 -6.72 15.59
CA LEU A 335 14.47 -7.74 15.40
C LEU A 335 15.80 -7.17 14.95
N ARG A 336 15.88 -6.48 13.80
CA ARG A 336 17.18 -6.07 13.21
C ARG A 336 17.98 -5.17 14.15
N ASP A 337 17.32 -4.19 14.77
CA ASP A 337 17.95 -3.23 15.68
C ASP A 337 18.45 -3.88 16.99
N HIS A 338 18.06 -5.14 17.24
CA HIS A 338 18.35 -5.88 18.47
C HIS A 338 19.11 -7.19 18.24
N VAL A 339 19.54 -7.47 17.01
CA VAL A 339 20.17 -8.74 16.62
C VAL A 339 21.39 -9.10 17.49
N SER A 340 22.27 -8.14 17.77
CA SER A 340 23.47 -8.35 18.59
C SER A 340 23.10 -8.74 20.01
N VAL A 341 22.15 -8.04 20.64
CA VAL A 341 21.72 -8.33 22.02
C VAL A 341 21.04 -9.69 22.13
N ILE A 342 20.24 -10.06 21.14
CA ILE A 342 19.57 -11.36 21.07
C ILE A 342 20.61 -12.49 21.00
N LEU A 343 21.61 -12.34 20.15
CA LEU A 343 22.67 -13.35 19.99
C LEU A 343 23.57 -13.43 21.23
N GLU A 344 24.02 -12.28 21.75
CA GLU A 344 24.89 -12.21 22.94
C GLU A 344 24.25 -12.81 24.19
N LYS A 345 22.97 -12.53 24.44
CA LYS A 345 22.28 -13.00 25.65
C LYS A 345 21.59 -14.36 25.48
N GLY A 346 21.23 -14.73 24.25
CA GLY A 346 20.37 -15.88 23.99
C GLY A 346 21.07 -17.06 23.33
N PHE A 347 21.92 -16.82 22.34
CA PHE A 347 22.39 -17.90 21.46
C PHE A 347 23.22 -18.95 22.21
N VAL A 348 24.24 -18.51 22.97
CA VAL A 348 25.08 -19.42 23.78
C VAL A 348 24.23 -20.22 24.76
N LYS A 349 23.32 -19.55 25.47
CA LYS A 349 22.40 -20.19 26.42
C LYS A 349 21.56 -21.29 25.74
N PHE A 350 21.02 -21.00 24.55
CA PHE A 350 20.19 -21.97 23.83
C PHE A 350 20.98 -23.19 23.34
N MET A 351 22.23 -22.97 22.95
CA MET A 351 23.13 -24.05 22.54
C MET A 351 23.49 -24.94 23.74
N ASP A 352 23.84 -24.34 24.88
CA ASP A 352 24.23 -25.06 26.11
C ASP A 352 23.06 -25.83 26.72
N GLU A 353 21.87 -25.22 26.81
CA GLU A 353 20.65 -25.83 27.34
C GLU A 353 19.97 -26.79 26.34
N ARG A 354 20.46 -26.83 25.09
CA ARG A 354 19.85 -27.61 23.99
C ARG A 354 18.38 -27.24 23.77
N SER A 355 18.08 -25.94 23.85
CA SER A 355 16.74 -25.38 23.67
C SER A 355 16.33 -25.39 22.20
N HIS A 356 16.05 -26.58 21.67
CA HIS A 356 15.78 -26.83 20.25
C HIS A 356 14.64 -25.96 19.68
N ASP A 357 13.57 -25.73 20.46
CA ASP A 357 12.44 -24.91 20.03
C ASP A 357 12.81 -23.43 19.85
N ASP A 358 13.62 -22.90 20.77
CA ASP A 358 14.05 -21.51 20.74
C ASP A 358 15.12 -21.28 19.66
N LEU A 359 16.03 -22.24 19.44
CA LEU A 359 16.96 -22.24 18.31
C LEU A 359 16.22 -22.26 16.97
N SER A 360 15.21 -23.12 16.83
CA SER A 360 14.39 -23.22 15.61
C SER A 360 13.62 -21.92 15.35
N ARG A 361 13.11 -21.29 16.42
CA ARG A 361 12.44 -19.99 16.34
C ARG A 361 13.40 -18.88 15.93
N MET A 362 14.58 -18.83 16.54
CA MET A 362 15.62 -17.87 16.19
C MET A 362 16.00 -18.01 14.71
N TYR A 363 16.29 -19.23 14.25
CA TYR A 363 16.60 -19.51 12.85
C TYR A 363 15.48 -19.05 11.91
N ARG A 364 14.22 -19.42 12.18
CA ARG A 364 13.07 -19.02 11.35
C ARG A 364 12.92 -17.50 11.25
N LEU A 365 13.11 -16.78 12.35
CA LEU A 365 13.03 -15.32 12.36
C LEU A 365 14.20 -14.68 11.59
N PHE A 366 15.41 -15.19 11.81
CA PHE A 366 16.63 -14.63 11.20
C PHE A 366 16.70 -14.93 9.70
N SER A 367 16.31 -16.14 9.29
CA SER A 367 16.20 -16.54 7.89
C SER A 367 15.25 -15.62 7.10
N LYS A 368 14.06 -15.36 7.64
CA LYS A 368 13.08 -14.47 7.00
C LYS A 368 13.56 -13.03 6.84
N MET A 369 14.47 -12.59 7.69
CA MET A 369 14.96 -11.21 7.71
C MET A 369 16.35 -11.05 7.11
N ASP A 370 16.90 -12.06 6.43
CA ASP A 370 18.25 -11.99 5.88
C ASP A 370 19.32 -11.68 6.96
N LEU A 371 19.17 -12.32 8.13
CA LEU A 371 20.06 -12.21 9.28
C LEU A 371 20.88 -13.50 9.52
N LEU A 372 20.95 -14.39 8.54
CA LEU A 372 21.67 -15.65 8.67
C LEU A 372 23.17 -15.47 8.82
N GLY A 373 23.74 -14.38 8.29
CA GLY A 373 25.15 -14.04 8.48
C GLY A 373 25.50 -13.87 9.96
N GLN A 374 24.71 -13.09 10.70
CA GLN A 374 24.95 -12.85 12.12
C GLN A 374 24.76 -14.12 12.96
N LEU A 375 23.77 -14.94 12.61
CA LEU A 375 23.58 -16.25 13.25
C LEU A 375 24.77 -17.19 12.99
N ASN A 376 25.30 -17.16 11.76
CA ASN A 376 26.45 -17.96 11.36
C ASN A 376 27.73 -17.54 12.09
N ASP A 377 27.94 -16.24 12.28
CA ASP A 377 29.07 -15.71 13.05
C ASP A 377 28.98 -16.10 14.53
N ALA A 378 27.77 -16.08 15.10
CA ALA A 378 27.52 -16.56 16.46
C ALA A 378 27.76 -18.07 16.60
N LEU A 379 27.32 -18.88 15.62
CA LEU A 379 27.58 -20.32 15.57
C LEU A 379 29.08 -20.61 15.50
N ASN A 380 29.80 -19.93 14.60
CA ASN A 380 31.25 -20.06 14.46
C ASN A 380 31.95 -19.78 15.79
N SER A 381 31.65 -18.62 16.38
CA SER A 381 32.22 -18.18 17.66
C SER A 381 31.94 -19.18 18.78
N TYR A 382 30.70 -19.69 18.88
CA TYR A 382 30.33 -20.69 19.88
C TYR A 382 31.10 -22.00 19.74
N ILE A 383 31.19 -22.56 18.52
CA ILE A 383 31.87 -23.84 18.28
C ILE A 383 33.36 -23.71 18.61
N LEU A 384 34.02 -22.64 18.13
CA LEU A 384 35.45 -22.44 18.38
C LEU A 384 35.75 -22.22 19.86
N GLN A 385 34.99 -21.38 20.56
CA GLN A 385 35.21 -21.10 21.99
C GLN A 385 34.95 -22.35 22.85
N THR A 386 33.83 -23.04 22.62
CA THR A 386 33.46 -24.25 23.36
C THR A 386 34.44 -25.39 23.06
N GLY A 387 34.81 -25.57 21.79
CA GLY A 387 35.78 -26.58 21.39
C GLY A 387 37.17 -26.34 21.99
N GLN A 388 37.67 -25.10 21.97
CA GLN A 388 38.93 -24.75 22.61
C GLN A 388 38.91 -24.97 24.12
N LYS A 389 37.78 -24.68 24.78
CA LYS A 389 37.60 -24.95 26.21
C LYS A 389 37.66 -26.45 26.50
N MET A 390 36.91 -27.26 25.73
CA MET A 390 36.91 -28.71 25.88
C MET A 390 38.27 -29.35 25.64
N LEU A 391 39.06 -28.83 24.68
CA LEU A 391 40.45 -29.28 24.46
C LEU A 391 41.38 -29.00 25.64
N LYS A 392 41.16 -27.90 26.37
CA LYS A 392 41.93 -27.59 27.60
C LYS A 392 41.51 -28.46 28.78
N GLU A 393 40.27 -28.93 28.78
CA GLU A 393 39.66 -29.74 29.83
C GLU A 393 39.68 -31.26 29.51
N ASP A 394 40.44 -31.68 28.49
CA ASP A 394 40.52 -33.07 27.99
C ASP A 394 39.15 -33.74 27.76
N SER A 395 38.17 -32.94 27.31
CA SER A 395 36.78 -33.36 27.08
C SER A 395 36.52 -33.74 25.61
N SER A 396 35.47 -34.52 25.34
CA SER A 396 35.20 -35.11 24.02
C SER A 396 34.68 -34.11 22.98
N LEU A 397 35.52 -33.74 22.00
CA LEU A 397 35.08 -32.95 20.84
C LEU A 397 34.08 -33.69 19.93
N ALA A 398 34.10 -35.02 19.91
CA ALA A 398 33.20 -35.83 19.10
C ALA A 398 31.73 -35.70 19.59
N GLU A 399 31.53 -35.57 20.90
CA GLU A 399 30.21 -35.34 21.49
C GLU A 399 29.68 -33.95 21.15
N LEU A 400 30.53 -32.93 21.22
CA LEU A 400 30.19 -31.57 20.78
C LEU A 400 29.79 -31.58 19.30
N LYS A 401 30.59 -32.23 18.43
CA LYS A 401 30.27 -32.37 17.01
C LYS A 401 28.92 -33.02 16.78
N LYS A 402 28.64 -34.17 17.41
CA LYS A 402 27.35 -34.87 17.30
C LYS A 402 26.19 -33.98 17.76
N SER A 403 26.38 -33.20 18.82
CA SER A 403 25.38 -32.25 19.31
C SER A 403 25.11 -31.14 18.30
N ILE A 404 26.16 -30.53 17.74
CA ILE A 404 26.06 -29.48 16.73
C ILE A 404 25.41 -30.01 15.44
N ASP A 405 25.84 -31.18 14.94
CA ASP A 405 25.25 -31.80 13.75
C ASP A 405 23.74 -32.03 13.95
N LYS A 406 23.34 -32.51 15.15
CA LYS A 406 21.94 -32.68 15.50
C LYS A 406 21.19 -31.33 15.47
N ILE A 407 21.75 -30.27 16.07
CA ILE A 407 21.14 -28.94 16.06
C ILE A 407 21.01 -28.39 14.63
N CYS A 408 22.05 -28.51 13.80
CA CYS A 408 22.01 -28.08 12.40
C CYS A 408 20.89 -28.79 11.62
N HIS A 409 20.77 -30.11 11.81
CA HIS A 409 19.73 -30.92 11.18
C HIS A 409 18.32 -30.57 11.69
N THR A 410 18.11 -30.49 13.02
CA THR A 410 16.77 -30.35 13.60
C THR A 410 16.28 -28.90 13.70
N CYS A 411 17.17 -27.95 14.02
CA CYS A 411 16.79 -26.58 14.35
C CYS A 411 17.04 -25.60 13.20
N PHE A 412 18.12 -25.83 12.44
CA PHE A 412 18.52 -24.95 11.34
C PHE A 412 18.06 -25.45 9.97
N SER A 413 17.17 -26.45 9.92
CA SER A 413 16.56 -26.93 8.68
C SER A 413 17.59 -27.31 7.60
N GLU A 414 18.73 -27.89 8.01
CA GLU A 414 19.82 -28.29 7.11
C GLU A 414 20.38 -27.13 6.26
N ASP A 415 20.43 -25.93 6.85
CA ASP A 415 20.96 -24.74 6.18
C ASP A 415 22.42 -24.93 5.77
N ALA A 416 22.67 -24.87 4.46
CA ALA A 416 23.97 -25.16 3.87
C ALA A 416 25.09 -24.23 4.37
N LEU A 417 24.77 -22.96 4.70
CA LEU A 417 25.76 -22.02 5.23
C LEU A 417 26.20 -22.43 6.63
N LEU A 418 25.23 -22.69 7.51
CA LEU A 418 25.49 -23.05 8.91
C LEU A 418 26.20 -24.41 9.00
N GLU A 419 25.82 -25.39 8.17
CA GLU A 419 26.52 -26.67 8.10
C GLU A 419 27.97 -26.54 7.62
N LYS A 420 28.20 -25.74 6.57
CA LYS A 420 29.55 -25.51 6.05
C LYS A 420 30.43 -24.88 7.12
N THR A 421 29.91 -23.90 7.84
CA THR A 421 30.62 -23.24 8.95
C THR A 421 30.93 -24.23 10.06
N ALA A 422 29.95 -25.03 10.51
CA ALA A 422 30.18 -26.05 11.54
C ALA A 422 31.27 -27.06 11.11
N LYS A 423 31.19 -27.57 9.87
CA LYS A 423 32.18 -28.49 9.30
C LYS A 423 33.58 -27.86 9.24
N GLN A 424 33.68 -26.56 8.95
CA GLN A 424 34.96 -25.86 8.94
C GLN A 424 35.52 -25.67 10.35
N CYS A 425 34.71 -25.22 11.30
CA CYS A 425 35.14 -25.03 12.69
C CYS A 425 35.71 -26.32 13.31
N PHE A 426 35.09 -27.48 13.07
CA PHE A 426 35.61 -28.74 13.60
C PHE A 426 36.92 -29.19 12.93
N LYS A 427 37.11 -28.88 11.64
CA LYS A 427 38.42 -29.09 10.99
C LYS A 427 39.50 -28.23 11.62
N ASP A 428 39.18 -26.96 11.89
CA ASP A 428 40.11 -26.01 12.50
C ASP A 428 40.46 -26.40 13.95
N LEU A 429 39.54 -27.08 14.66
CA LEU A 429 39.76 -27.67 15.98
C LEU A 429 40.51 -29.01 15.95
N GLY A 430 40.92 -29.50 14.77
CA GLY A 430 41.71 -30.72 14.62
C GLY A 430 40.92 -32.03 14.60
N LEU A 431 39.58 -31.99 14.47
CA LEU A 431 38.79 -33.19 14.17
C LEU A 431 38.86 -33.47 12.65
N PRO A 432 39.54 -34.54 12.20
CA PRO A 432 39.57 -34.89 10.79
C PRO A 432 38.17 -35.24 10.29
N ARG A 433 37.96 -35.10 8.97
CA ARG A 433 36.76 -35.58 8.29
C ARG A 433 36.50 -37.02 8.73
N GLU A 434 35.26 -37.35 9.10
CA GLU A 434 34.78 -38.72 8.88
C GLU A 434 34.88 -38.95 7.38
N GLU A 435 36.02 -39.46 6.92
CA GLU A 435 36.11 -40.16 5.65
C GLU A 435 35.02 -41.22 5.73
N SER A 436 34.02 -41.08 4.86
CA SER A 436 32.97 -42.10 4.70
C SER A 436 33.63 -43.48 4.81
N GLU A 437 33.08 -44.38 5.62
CA GLU A 437 33.67 -45.70 5.90
C GLU A 437 34.12 -46.44 4.62
N THR A 438 33.54 -46.08 3.47
CA THR A 438 33.94 -46.42 2.11
C THR A 438 35.40 -46.11 1.71
N GLU A 439 35.98 -44.95 2.07
CA GLU A 439 37.38 -44.62 1.74
C GLU A 439 38.35 -45.36 2.65
N SER A 440 38.04 -45.52 3.94
CA SER A 440 38.84 -46.33 4.87
C SER A 440 38.86 -47.81 4.45
N LEU A 441 37.72 -48.34 3.96
CA LEU A 441 37.62 -49.68 3.40
C LEU A 441 38.37 -49.81 2.06
N GLN A 442 38.30 -48.82 1.17
CA GLN A 442 39.08 -48.82 -0.08
C GLN A 442 40.58 -48.74 0.19
N ILE A 443 41.03 -47.90 1.11
CA ILE A 443 42.45 -47.78 1.49
C ILE A 443 42.94 -49.07 2.16
N LYS A 444 42.14 -49.70 3.03
CA LYS A 444 42.45 -51.02 3.62
C LYS A 444 42.49 -52.12 2.55
N ARG A 445 41.58 -52.09 1.56
CA ARG A 445 41.54 -53.04 0.45
C ARG A 445 42.73 -52.90 -0.50
N ILE A 446 43.11 -51.65 -0.83
CA ILE A 446 44.29 -51.34 -1.64
C ILE A 446 45.58 -51.76 -0.91
N ARG A 447 45.67 -51.53 0.41
CA ARG A 447 46.81 -52.00 1.22
C ARG A 447 46.90 -53.53 1.26
N PHE A 448 45.76 -54.22 1.35
CA PHE A 448 45.72 -55.69 1.32
C PHE A 448 46.15 -56.25 -0.04
N ASP A 449 45.70 -55.65 -1.15
CA ASP A 449 46.07 -56.06 -2.50
C ASP A 449 47.55 -55.79 -2.81
N LEU A 450 48.14 -54.70 -2.30
CA LEU A 450 49.56 -54.41 -2.46
C LEU A 450 50.45 -55.36 -1.64
N LEU A 451 50.04 -55.72 -0.42
CA LEU A 451 50.75 -56.70 0.40
C LEU A 451 50.63 -58.13 -0.16
N GLY A 452 49.49 -58.48 -0.75
CA GLY A 452 49.30 -59.76 -1.45
C GLY A 452 50.16 -59.90 -2.71
N ARG A 453 50.43 -58.80 -3.42
CA ARG A 453 51.30 -58.79 -4.61
C ARG A 453 52.79 -58.82 -4.31
N LEU A 454 53.21 -58.41 -3.11
CA LEU A 454 54.61 -58.50 -2.65
C LEU A 454 55.00 -59.91 -2.19
N HIS A 455 54.05 -60.85 -2.07
CA HIS A 455 54.30 -62.24 -1.71
C HIS A 455 54.42 -63.19 -2.93
N TYR A 456 54.36 -62.65 -4.16
CA TYR A 456 54.40 -63.42 -5.41
C TYR A 456 55.41 -62.85 -6.45
N VAL A 457 56.50 -62.27 -5.95
CA VAL A 457 57.76 -62.01 -6.69
C VAL A 457 58.89 -62.47 -5.81
#